data_AF-A0A6A5V0S2-F1
#
_entry.id   AF-A0A6A5V0S2-F1
#
_cell.length_a   1.000
_cell.length_b   1.000
_cell.length_c   1.000
_cell.angle_alpha   90.00
_cell.angle_beta   90.00
_cell.angle_gamma   90.00
#
_symmetry.space_group_name_H-M   'P 1'
#
loop_
_entity.id
_entity.type
_entity.pdbx_description
1 polymer ?
#
loop_
_entity_poly.entity_id
_entity_poly.type
_entity_poly.pdbx_seq_one_letter_code
_entity_poly.pdbx_strand_id
1 'polypeptide(L)'
;MFLSHSNWLCIILPTLIAAKPQKTAPALPKHSLPPKLQQQVPACAQPCLRTSLSEQFPLACTTPLDLNCLCSRYSFYGQTLGEVAVGCIYASCP
;
A
#
# COMPACT_ATOMS: atom_id res chain seq x y z
N MET A 1 7.87 50.75 -20.58
CA MET A 1 7.48 49.40 -20.10
C MET A 1 6.84 48.72 -21.31
N PHE A 2 7.52 47.96 -22.19
CA PHE A 2 8.16 46.62 -22.00
C PHE A 2 7.24 45.70 -21.17
N LEU A 3 6.86 44.47 -21.50
CA LEU A 3 7.07 43.43 -22.53
C LEU A 3 6.28 42.22 -21.91
N SER A 4 5.87 41.11 -22.51
CA SER A 4 6.25 40.43 -23.74
C SER A 4 5.23 39.30 -23.95
N HIS A 5 4.85 39.12 -25.20
CA HIS A 5 4.55 37.84 -25.85
C HIS A 5 5.21 36.60 -25.22
N SER A 6 4.50 35.47 -25.20
CA SER A 6 4.68 34.53 -26.32
C SER A 6 3.58 33.47 -26.38
N ASN A 7 2.70 33.69 -27.35
CA ASN A 7 1.94 32.70 -28.08
C ASN A 7 2.91 31.85 -28.93
N TRP A 8 3.02 30.54 -28.70
CA TRP A 8 3.50 29.62 -29.74
C TRP A 8 3.01 28.19 -29.48
N LEU A 9 2.03 27.79 -30.29
CA LEU A 9 1.64 26.42 -30.61
C LEU A 9 2.84 25.48 -30.82
N CYS A 10 2.94 24.42 -30.03
CA CYS A 10 3.56 23.16 -30.48
C CYS A 10 2.58 22.01 -30.22
N ILE A 11 1.71 21.80 -31.20
CA ILE A 11 1.15 20.50 -31.51
C ILE A 11 2.33 19.56 -31.79
N ILE A 12 2.62 18.59 -30.92
CA ILE A 12 3.24 17.32 -31.31
C ILE A 12 2.63 16.18 -30.46
N LEU A 13 1.89 15.32 -31.16
CA LEU A 13 1.61 13.89 -30.98
C LEU A 13 1.94 13.21 -29.62
N PRO A 14 1.03 12.39 -29.06
CA PRO A 14 1.16 11.77 -27.74
C PRO A 14 2.33 10.79 -27.70
N THR A 15 3.41 11.15 -27.02
CA THR A 15 4.26 10.14 -26.40
C THR A 15 3.49 9.62 -25.19
N LEU A 16 2.90 8.43 -25.32
CA LEU A 16 2.56 7.60 -24.18
C LEU A 16 3.85 7.40 -23.40
N ILE A 17 4.09 8.22 -22.39
CA ILE A 17 5.03 7.90 -21.34
C ILE A 17 4.40 6.67 -20.69
N ALA A 18 4.87 5.48 -21.07
CA ALA A 18 4.65 4.28 -20.31
C ALA A 18 5.35 4.51 -18.96
N ALA A 19 4.66 5.22 -18.07
CA ALA A 19 5.03 5.31 -16.67
C ALA A 19 4.84 3.89 -16.13
N LYS A 20 5.92 3.09 -16.20
CA LYS A 20 6.02 1.90 -15.38
C LYS A 20 5.76 2.37 -13.96
N PRO A 21 4.81 1.79 -13.22
CA PRO A 21 4.72 2.07 -11.81
C PRO A 21 6.09 1.73 -11.22
N GLN A 22 6.83 2.74 -10.75
CA GLN A 22 8.02 2.52 -9.95
C GLN A 22 7.53 1.88 -8.66
N LYS A 23 7.48 0.55 -8.68
CA LYS A 23 7.47 -0.28 -7.49
C LYS A 23 8.88 -0.20 -6.90
N THR A 24 9.28 1.00 -6.47
CA THR A 24 10.28 1.15 -5.42
C THR A 24 9.60 0.59 -4.19
N ALA A 25 9.66 -0.74 -4.05
CA ALA A 25 9.25 -1.39 -2.83
C ALA A 25 10.26 -0.91 -1.77
N PRO A 26 9.87 -0.07 -0.79
CA PRO A 26 10.71 0.12 0.37
C PRO A 26 11.06 -1.26 0.93
N ALA A 27 12.32 -1.46 1.28
CA ALA A 27 12.81 -2.73 1.82
C ALA A 27 11.92 -3.16 2.99
N LEU A 28 11.01 -4.08 2.71
CA LEU A 28 9.90 -4.38 3.60
C LEU A 28 10.48 -5.03 4.87
N PRO A 29 10.10 -4.57 6.08
CA PRO A 29 10.60 -5.15 7.32
C PRO A 29 10.44 -6.67 7.27
N LYS A 30 11.55 -7.39 7.47
CA LYS A 30 11.65 -8.86 7.32
C LYS A 30 10.81 -9.66 8.34
N HIS A 31 9.94 -9.01 9.09
CA HIS A 31 9.00 -9.68 9.97
C HIS A 31 7.92 -10.34 9.13
N SER A 32 7.93 -11.67 9.12
CA SER A 32 6.86 -12.48 8.59
C SER A 32 5.57 -12.19 9.36
N LEU A 33 4.42 -12.29 8.68
CA LEU A 33 3.11 -12.24 9.33
C LEU A 33 3.03 -13.30 10.45
N PRO A 34 2.19 -13.11 11.48
CA PRO A 34 1.97 -14.12 12.51
C PRO A 34 1.38 -15.39 11.87
N PRO A 35 1.69 -16.59 12.39
CA PRO A 35 1.26 -17.86 11.78
C PRO A 35 -0.26 -17.94 11.54
N LYS A 36 -1.06 -17.37 12.43
CA LYS A 36 -2.53 -17.31 12.29
C LYS A 36 -2.95 -16.51 11.06
N LEU A 37 -2.34 -15.35 10.80
CA LEU A 37 -2.63 -14.58 9.60
C LEU A 37 -2.11 -15.28 8.34
N GLN A 38 -0.98 -15.97 8.40
CA GLN A 38 -0.50 -16.75 7.25
C GLN A 38 -1.46 -17.90 6.88
N GLN A 39 -2.14 -18.50 7.85
CA GLN A 39 -3.15 -19.55 7.63
C GLN A 39 -4.46 -19.01 7.05
N GLN A 40 -4.84 -17.78 7.41
CA GLN A 40 -6.11 -17.17 6.98
C GLN A 40 -5.97 -16.34 5.70
N VAL A 41 -4.78 -15.84 5.40
CA VAL A 41 -4.51 -14.93 4.28
C VAL A 41 -3.70 -15.68 3.22
N PRO A 42 -4.21 -15.74 1.97
CA PRO A 42 -3.53 -16.45 0.90
C PRO A 42 -2.16 -15.82 0.61
N ALA A 43 -1.20 -16.63 0.19
CA ALA A 43 0.18 -16.21 -0.03
C ALA A 43 0.32 -15.01 -0.98
N CYS A 44 -0.59 -14.86 -1.97
CA CYS A 44 -0.65 -13.71 -2.87
C CYS A 44 -0.88 -12.38 -2.15
N ALA A 45 -1.64 -12.36 -1.06
CA ALA A 45 -2.01 -11.15 -0.31
C ALA A 45 -1.10 -10.87 0.90
N GLN A 46 -0.33 -11.86 1.36
CA GLN A 46 0.60 -11.71 2.48
C GLN A 46 1.59 -10.53 2.37
N PRO A 47 2.24 -10.27 1.22
CA PRO A 47 3.14 -9.12 1.11
C PRO A 47 2.39 -7.79 1.23
N CYS A 48 1.18 -7.67 0.66
CA CYS A 48 0.34 -6.49 0.79
C CYS A 48 -0.04 -6.26 2.26
N LEU A 49 -0.53 -7.30 2.94
CA LEU A 49 -0.98 -7.18 4.32
C LEU A 49 0.17 -6.80 5.26
N ARG A 50 1.38 -7.34 5.05
CA ARG A 50 2.57 -6.97 5.83
C ARG A 50 2.88 -5.47 5.71
N THR A 51 2.81 -4.93 4.49
CA THR A 51 2.99 -3.48 4.26
C THR A 51 1.90 -2.70 4.98
N SER A 52 0.63 -3.08 4.81
CA SER A 52 -0.48 -2.38 5.44
C SER A 52 -0.42 -2.41 6.97
N LEU A 53 0.00 -3.52 7.58
CA LEU A 53 0.21 -3.59 9.03
C LEU A 53 1.30 -2.62 9.52
N SER A 54 2.34 -2.39 8.72
CA SER A 54 3.44 -1.51 9.10
C SER A 54 3.09 -0.03 8.89
N GLU A 55 2.30 0.29 7.87
CA GLU A 55 2.00 1.68 7.47
C GLU A 55 0.68 2.20 8.04
N GLN A 56 -0.31 1.32 8.20
CA GLN A 56 -1.69 1.71 8.45
C GLN A 56 -2.13 1.40 9.88
N PHE A 57 -1.46 0.51 10.60
CA PHE A 57 -1.85 0.17 11.98
C PHE A 57 -1.01 0.95 13.00
N PRO A 58 -1.59 1.25 14.18
CA PRO A 58 -0.88 1.93 15.24
C PRO A 58 0.43 1.23 15.61
N LEU A 59 1.49 1.99 15.89
CA LEU A 59 2.79 1.45 16.33
C LEU A 59 2.68 0.58 17.60
N ALA A 60 1.66 0.81 18.42
CA ALA A 60 1.36 -0.01 19.60
C ALA A 60 0.98 -1.46 19.24
N CYS A 61 0.45 -1.72 18.04
CA CYS A 61 0.08 -3.05 17.58
C CYS A 61 1.17 -3.72 16.70
N THR A 62 2.19 -2.98 16.24
CA THR A 62 3.22 -3.51 15.33
C THR A 62 4.36 -4.22 16.05
N THR A 63 4.49 -4.06 17.37
CA THR A 63 5.53 -4.71 18.18
C THR A 63 4.94 -5.29 19.46
N PRO A 64 4.98 -6.61 19.68
CA PRO A 64 5.15 -7.71 18.71
C PRO A 64 3.81 -8.04 18.04
N LEU A 65 3.62 -7.63 16.78
CA LEU A 65 2.44 -7.90 15.91
C LEU A 65 1.27 -8.63 16.60
N ASP A 66 0.62 -7.93 17.53
CA ASP A 66 -0.28 -8.56 18.50
C ASP A 66 -1.65 -8.65 17.87
N LEU A 67 -2.08 -9.88 17.57
CA LEU A 67 -3.37 -10.12 16.92
C LEU A 67 -4.53 -9.57 17.74
N ASN A 68 -4.47 -9.59 19.08
CA ASN A 68 -5.51 -8.99 19.91
C ASN A 68 -5.56 -7.48 19.70
N CYS A 69 -4.40 -6.82 19.62
CA CYS A 69 -4.33 -5.38 19.34
C CYS A 69 -4.87 -5.06 17.95
N LEU A 70 -4.43 -5.80 16.93
CA LEU A 70 -4.85 -5.61 15.54
C LEU A 70 -6.34 -5.87 15.34
N CYS A 71 -6.94 -6.81 16.07
CA CYS A 71 -8.37 -7.09 16.02
C CYS A 71 -9.22 -6.10 16.85
N SER A 72 -8.61 -5.39 17.81
CA SER A 72 -9.31 -4.44 18.70
C SER A 72 -9.16 -2.99 18.26
N ARG A 73 -8.38 -2.71 17.21
CA ARG A 73 -8.05 -1.36 16.77
C ARG A 73 -8.28 -1.22 15.27
N TYR A 74 -8.74 -0.05 14.87
CA TYR A 74 -8.80 0.34 13.48
C TYR A 74 -7.42 0.83 13.00
N SER A 75 -7.20 0.74 11.70
CA SER A 75 -6.10 1.42 11.01
C SER A 75 -6.27 2.94 11.09
N PHE A 76 -5.22 3.68 10.73
CA PHE A 76 -5.27 5.13 10.56
C PHE A 76 -6.31 5.59 9.52
N TYR A 77 -6.73 4.70 8.63
CA TYR A 77 -7.77 4.93 7.64
C TYR A 77 -9.17 4.47 8.10
N GLY A 78 -9.32 4.06 9.36
CA GLY A 78 -10.61 3.64 9.91
C GLY A 78 -11.04 2.23 9.49
N GLN A 79 -10.12 1.40 9.00
CA GLN A 79 -10.40 0.04 8.54
C GLN A 79 -10.02 -1.00 9.59
N THR A 80 -10.81 -2.05 9.73
CA THR A 80 -10.46 -3.24 10.50
C THR A 80 -9.36 -4.05 9.82
N LEU A 81 -8.69 -4.92 10.59
CA LEU A 81 -7.73 -5.90 10.02
C LEU A 81 -8.35 -6.75 8.91
N GLY A 82 -9.61 -7.16 9.07
CA GLY A 82 -10.32 -7.96 8.09
C GLY A 82 -10.56 -7.22 6.78
N GLU A 83 -10.97 -5.95 6.83
CA GLU A 83 -11.20 -5.13 5.64
C GLU A 83 -9.90 -4.88 4.87
N VAL A 84 -8.81 -4.58 5.58
CA VAL A 84 -7.49 -4.43 4.96
C VAL A 84 -7.03 -5.75 4.32
N ALA A 85 -7.24 -6.89 4.99
CA ALA A 85 -6.90 -8.20 4.45
C ALA A 85 -7.70 -8.52 3.19
N VAL A 86 -9.02 -8.29 3.18
CA VAL A 86 -9.87 -8.48 1.99
C VAL A 86 -9.45 -7.55 0.85
N GLY A 87 -9.16 -6.28 1.14
CA GLY A 87 -8.63 -5.35 0.15
C GLY A 87 -7.32 -5.84 -0.47
N CYS A 88 -6.41 -6.37 0.35
CA CYS A 88 -5.15 -6.96 -0.14
C CYS A 88 -5.36 -8.20 -1.01
N ILE A 89 -6.35 -9.06 -0.68
CA ILE A 89 -6.72 -10.21 -1.49
C ILE A 89 -7.21 -9.73 -2.86
N TYR A 90 -8.16 -8.80 -2.90
CA TYR A 90 -8.71 -8.28 -4.14
C TYR A 90 -7.66 -7.57 -5.01
N ALA A 91 -6.67 -6.92 -4.39
CA ALA A 91 -5.61 -6.20 -5.10
C ALA A 91 -4.47 -7.10 -5.59
N SER A 92 -4.22 -8.25 -4.95
CA SER A 92 -2.99 -9.04 -5.15
C SER A 92 -3.22 -10.48 -5.63
N CYS A 93 -4.46 -10.99 -5.56
CA CYS A 93 -4.79 -12.35 -5.93
C CYS A 93 -5.62 -12.38 -7.22
N PRO A 94 -5.32 -13.32 -8.15
CA PRO A 94 -6.08 -13.49 -9.41
C PRO A 94 -7.45 -14.14 -9.19
#